data_AF-A0A6I9NSW7-F1
#
_entry.id   AF-A0A6I9NSW7-F1
#
_cell.length_a   1.000
_cell.length_b   1.000
_cell.length_c   1.000
_cell.angle_alpha   90.00
_cell.angle_beta   90.00
_cell.angle_gamma   90.00
#
_symmetry.space_group_name_H-M   'P 1'
#
loop_
_entity.id
_entity.type
_entity.pdbx_description
1 polymer ?
#
loop_
_entity_poly.entity_id
_entity_poly.type
_entity_poly.pdbx_seq_one_letter_code
_entity_poly.pdbx_strand_id
1 'polypeptide(L)'
;DGMNAYMAYRVSIKTSISLFKSQEFSVKRRFSDFLGLHSKLASKYLHIGYIVPPAPEKSIVGMTKVKVGKEDQSSNEFVEKRRSALERYLMRTVKHPILLKDPNVLQFLESSELPRAVSTQALSSAGLLRMVNKAAEAVNKMTIKMNESDAWFEEKQQHFENLDVQLRKLHASVESLVCHRKELSVNTAQFAKSAAMLGNSEDHTALSRALSQLAEVEEKIDQLHQDQANADFYLFSELLGDYVRLIIAVKVRPLQINDCLNCQTTFEVSFTNPLFVFQLEGKVEQGERDFEQISKTIRKEVSRFEKERVTDFKAIIIKYLESLVQTQQQLIKYWDAFLPEAKAIS
;
A
#
# COMPACT_ATOMS: atom_id res chain seq x y z
N ASP A 1 13.72 -26.55 -20.69
CA ASP A 1 12.59 -26.29 -19.78
C ASP A 1 12.39 -24.82 -19.40
N GLY A 2 11.99 -23.96 -20.37
CA GLY A 2 11.92 -22.50 -20.18
C GLY A 2 10.52 -21.87 -20.07
N MET A 3 9.43 -22.64 -20.06
CA MET A 3 8.08 -22.08 -20.27
C MET A 3 7.32 -21.57 -19.04
N ASN A 4 7.85 -21.67 -17.81
CA ASN A 4 7.16 -21.17 -16.61
C ASN A 4 8.12 -20.55 -15.58
N ALA A 5 8.97 -19.60 -15.99
CA ALA A 5 9.70 -18.78 -15.03
C ALA A 5 8.70 -17.92 -14.22
N TYR A 6 8.67 -18.12 -12.90
CA TYR A 6 7.89 -17.30 -11.96
C TYR A 6 8.80 -16.75 -10.88
N MET A 7 8.49 -15.55 -10.40
CA MET A 7 9.21 -14.95 -9.28
C MET A 7 8.65 -15.47 -7.95
N ALA A 8 9.54 -15.92 -7.08
CA ALA A 8 9.21 -16.33 -5.72
C ALA A 8 9.93 -15.42 -4.72
N TYR A 9 9.19 -14.95 -3.71
CA TYR A 9 9.70 -14.13 -2.63
C TYR A 9 10.04 -15.03 -1.45
N ARG A 10 11.22 -14.81 -0.87
CA ARG A 10 11.54 -15.37 0.45
C ARG A 10 10.86 -14.49 1.50
N VAL A 11 9.91 -15.07 2.21
CA VAL A 11 9.29 -14.46 3.39
C VAL A 11 10.04 -15.00 4.60
N SER A 12 10.76 -14.13 5.29
CA SER A 12 11.46 -14.46 6.53
C SER A 12 10.63 -13.95 7.70
N ILE A 13 10.30 -14.83 8.64
CA ILE A 13 9.48 -14.54 9.80
C ILE A 13 10.37 -14.61 11.02
N LYS A 14 10.33 -13.55 11.84
CA LYS A 14 10.89 -13.49 13.19
C LYS A 14 9.76 -13.17 14.15
N THR A 15 9.52 -14.04 15.12
CA THR A 15 8.35 -13.94 15.99
C THR A 15 8.67 -14.42 17.40
N SER A 16 8.14 -13.71 18.39
CA SER A 16 8.14 -14.11 19.80
C SER A 16 6.85 -14.83 20.21
N ILE A 17 5.93 -15.04 19.25
CA ILE A 17 4.61 -15.62 19.51
C ILE A 17 4.74 -17.14 19.61
N SER A 18 4.31 -17.71 20.73
CA SER A 18 4.36 -19.15 21.02
C SER A 18 3.48 -20.03 20.14
N LEU A 19 2.63 -19.43 19.29
CA LEU A 19 1.79 -20.13 18.31
C LEU A 19 2.61 -20.78 17.18
N PHE A 20 3.83 -20.30 16.93
CA PHE A 20 4.69 -20.80 15.85
C PHE A 20 5.68 -21.84 16.35
N LYS A 21 6.00 -22.82 15.50
CA LYS A 21 6.93 -23.91 15.85
C LYS A 21 8.37 -23.45 16.05
N SER A 22 8.76 -22.37 15.39
CA SER A 22 10.10 -21.77 15.48
C SER A 22 9.98 -20.25 15.61
N GLN A 23 10.93 -19.65 16.34
CA GLN A 23 11.03 -18.19 16.47
C GLN A 23 11.55 -17.51 15.20
N GLU A 24 12.29 -18.27 14.37
CA GLU A 24 12.78 -17.81 13.08
C GLU A 24 12.64 -18.91 12.03
N PHE A 25 12.02 -18.57 10.90
CA PHE A 25 11.86 -19.48 9.77
C PHE A 25 11.63 -18.69 8.48
N SER A 26 11.78 -19.34 7.33
CA SER A 26 11.51 -18.71 6.04
C SER A 26 10.76 -19.64 5.10
N VAL A 27 9.86 -19.06 4.32
CA VAL A 27 9.08 -19.76 3.30
C VAL A 27 9.18 -19.03 1.97
N LYS A 28 9.04 -19.78 0.86
CA LYS A 28 8.98 -19.19 -0.48
C LYS A 28 7.51 -19.04 -0.89
N ARG A 29 7.15 -17.85 -1.36
CA ARG A 29 5.78 -17.51 -1.80
C ARG A 29 5.80 -16.83 -3.16
N ARG A 30 4.89 -17.23 -4.03
CA ARG A 30 4.64 -16.57 -5.30
C ARG A 30 3.62 -15.45 -5.10
N PHE A 31 3.65 -14.46 -5.97
CA PHE A 31 2.67 -13.38 -5.94
C PHE A 31 1.21 -13.89 -6.00
N SER A 32 0.95 -14.98 -6.74
CA SER A 32 -0.36 -15.64 -6.77
C SER A 32 -0.84 -16.12 -5.41
N ASP A 33 0.07 -16.52 -4.53
CA ASP A 33 -0.25 -17.11 -3.23
C ASP A 33 -0.76 -16.02 -2.28
N PHE A 34 -0.17 -14.82 -2.34
CA PHE A 34 -0.65 -13.64 -1.60
C PHE A 34 -2.06 -13.24 -2.04
N LEU A 35 -2.35 -13.29 -3.34
CA LEU A 35 -3.68 -12.99 -3.85
C LEU A 35 -4.71 -14.05 -3.45
N GLY A 36 -4.31 -15.33 -3.44
CA GLY A 36 -5.14 -16.41 -2.93
C GLY A 36 -5.47 -16.24 -1.45
N LEU A 37 -4.48 -15.87 -0.63
CA LEU A 37 -4.70 -15.54 0.78
C LEU A 37 -5.69 -14.38 0.93
N HIS A 38 -5.47 -13.27 0.21
CA HIS A 38 -6.36 -12.12 0.28
C HIS A 38 -7.80 -12.47 -0.09
N SER A 39 -8.02 -13.26 -1.16
CA SER A 39 -9.36 -13.68 -1.57
C SER A 39 -10.09 -14.47 -0.49
N LYS A 40 -9.39 -15.41 0.17
CA LYS A 40 -9.95 -16.20 1.26
C LYS A 40 -10.30 -15.32 2.47
N LEU A 41 -9.40 -14.39 2.83
CA LEU A 41 -9.66 -13.47 3.93
C LEU A 41 -10.81 -12.51 3.62
N ALA A 42 -10.85 -11.95 2.42
CA ALA A 42 -11.94 -11.07 1.98
C ALA A 42 -13.30 -11.80 2.02
N SER A 43 -13.38 -13.02 1.48
CA SER A 43 -14.62 -13.81 1.51
C SER A 43 -15.09 -14.11 2.93
N LYS A 44 -14.16 -14.42 3.85
CA LYS A 44 -14.49 -14.81 5.23
C LYS A 44 -14.78 -13.63 6.17
N TYR A 45 -14.07 -12.52 6.01
CA TYR A 45 -14.04 -11.45 7.02
C TYR A 45 -14.73 -10.15 6.59
N LEU A 46 -14.89 -9.91 5.28
CA LEU A 46 -15.46 -8.65 4.80
C LEU A 46 -16.94 -8.51 5.17
N HIS A 47 -17.72 -9.58 5.01
CA HIS A 47 -19.18 -9.58 5.27
C HIS A 47 -19.54 -9.48 6.77
N ILE A 48 -18.58 -9.72 7.67
CA ILE A 48 -18.75 -9.60 9.13
C ILE A 48 -18.09 -8.33 9.71
N GLY A 49 -17.65 -7.40 8.85
CA GLY A 49 -17.23 -6.05 9.27
C GLY A 49 -15.74 -5.84 9.56
N TYR A 50 -14.87 -6.82 9.32
CA TYR A 50 -13.41 -6.67 9.54
C TYR A 50 -12.69 -5.93 8.41
N ILE A 51 -11.61 -5.21 8.73
CA ILE A 51 -10.72 -4.59 7.74
C ILE A 51 -9.73 -5.61 7.21
N VAL A 52 -9.93 -6.05 5.97
CA VAL A 52 -8.93 -6.86 5.24
C VAL A 52 -7.99 -5.92 4.48
N PRO A 53 -6.65 -6.02 4.68
CA PRO A 53 -5.69 -5.21 3.94
C PRO A 53 -5.84 -5.38 2.43
N PRO A 54 -5.71 -4.31 1.63
CA PRO A 54 -5.88 -4.36 0.18
C PRO A 54 -4.82 -5.27 -0.44
N ALA A 55 -5.20 -6.05 -1.45
CA ALA A 55 -4.25 -6.83 -2.21
C ALA A 55 -3.23 -5.90 -2.91
N PRO A 56 -1.94 -6.28 -2.95
CA PRO A 56 -0.96 -5.59 -3.77
C PRO A 56 -1.35 -5.70 -5.26
N GLU A 57 -1.23 -4.60 -6.00
CA GLU A 57 -1.75 -4.54 -7.37
C GLU A 57 -1.01 -5.48 -8.33
N LYS A 58 -1.80 -6.12 -9.21
CA LYS A 58 -1.28 -6.77 -10.42
C LYS A 58 -0.81 -5.69 -11.39
N SER A 59 0.38 -5.11 -11.20
CA SER A 59 0.91 -4.22 -12.23
C SER A 59 1.21 -5.04 -13.51
N ILE A 60 0.35 -4.87 -14.51
CA ILE A 60 0.39 -5.53 -15.83
C ILE A 60 1.52 -4.92 -16.67
N VAL A 61 1.82 -3.63 -16.48
CA VAL A 61 2.82 -2.88 -17.24
C VAL A 61 4.26 -3.34 -16.93
N GLY A 62 4.56 -3.75 -15.69
CA GLY A 62 5.89 -4.28 -15.36
C GLY A 62 6.10 -5.77 -15.67
N MET A 63 5.02 -6.57 -15.75
CA MET A 63 5.14 -8.00 -16.10
C MET A 63 5.59 -8.23 -17.56
N THR A 64 5.22 -7.34 -18.48
CA THR A 64 5.65 -7.43 -19.88
C THR A 64 7.12 -7.03 -20.08
N LYS A 65 7.65 -6.12 -19.26
CA LYS A 65 9.07 -5.67 -19.36
C LYS A 65 10.07 -6.66 -18.73
N VAL A 66 9.73 -7.25 -17.58
CA VAL A 66 10.58 -8.28 -16.93
C VAL A 66 10.74 -9.54 -17.80
N LYS A 67 9.77 -9.82 -18.69
CA LYS A 67 9.81 -10.97 -19.62
C LYS A 67 10.72 -10.78 -20.84
N VAL A 68 11.26 -9.58 -21.09
CA VAL A 68 12.03 -9.27 -22.32
C VAL A 68 13.55 -9.29 -22.08
N GLY A 69 14.03 -9.63 -20.87
CA GLY A 69 15.44 -9.97 -20.66
C GLY A 69 16.45 -8.83 -20.86
N LYS A 70 16.02 -7.56 -20.90
CA LYS A 70 16.92 -6.43 -20.66
C LYS A 70 16.92 -6.12 -19.17
N GLU A 71 18.06 -6.37 -18.52
CA GLU A 71 18.32 -5.96 -17.13
C GLU A 71 18.46 -4.43 -17.04
N ASP A 72 17.36 -3.72 -17.30
CA ASP A 72 17.32 -2.27 -17.13
C ASP A 72 17.02 -1.95 -15.65
N GLN A 73 17.53 -0.82 -15.14
CA GLN A 73 17.22 -0.29 -13.79
C GLN A 73 15.71 -0.29 -13.47
N SER A 74 14.86 -0.13 -14.49
CA SER A 74 13.39 -0.17 -14.39
C SER A 74 12.81 -1.54 -13.98
N SER A 75 13.51 -2.64 -14.25
CA SER A 75 13.09 -3.99 -13.86
C SER A 75 13.31 -4.24 -12.37
N ASN A 76 14.44 -3.80 -11.83
CA ASN A 76 14.76 -3.87 -10.39
C ASN A 76 13.82 -2.98 -9.57
N GLU A 77 13.54 -1.77 -10.03
CA GLU A 77 12.59 -0.85 -9.36
C GLU A 77 11.19 -1.49 -9.24
N PHE A 78 10.73 -2.18 -10.29
CA PHE A 78 9.45 -2.88 -10.27
C PHE A 78 9.40 -4.04 -9.27
N VAL A 79 10.46 -4.87 -9.24
CA VAL A 79 10.56 -6.00 -8.31
C VAL A 79 10.54 -5.50 -6.87
N GLU A 80 11.29 -4.44 -6.58
CA GLU A 80 11.41 -3.86 -5.25
C GLU A 80 10.12 -3.15 -4.80
N LYS A 81 9.45 -2.40 -5.70
CA LYS A 81 8.11 -1.85 -5.47
C LYS A 81 7.11 -2.95 -5.10
N ARG A 82 7.14 -4.07 -5.82
CA ARG A 82 6.25 -5.19 -5.52
C ARG A 82 6.61 -5.89 -4.21
N ARG A 83 7.89 -6.11 -3.93
CA ARG A 83 8.37 -6.71 -2.67
C ARG A 83 7.93 -5.88 -1.47
N SER A 84 8.10 -4.55 -1.52
CA SER A 84 7.70 -3.65 -0.43
C SER A 84 6.18 -3.60 -0.22
N ALA A 85 5.39 -3.70 -1.30
CA ALA A 85 3.93 -3.80 -1.20
C ALA A 85 3.47 -5.12 -0.56
N LEU A 86 4.10 -6.24 -0.92
CA LEU A 86 3.82 -7.56 -0.33
C LEU A 86 4.18 -7.61 1.15
N GLU A 87 5.33 -7.02 1.53
CA GLU A 87 5.77 -6.92 2.91
C GLU A 87 4.75 -6.14 3.76
N ARG A 88 4.28 -4.98 3.29
CA ARG A 88 3.28 -4.18 4.01
C ARG A 88 1.94 -4.89 4.14
N TYR A 89 1.48 -5.53 3.06
CA TYR A 89 0.27 -6.34 3.08
C TYR A 89 0.36 -7.43 4.16
N LEU A 90 1.48 -8.18 4.17
CA LEU A 90 1.68 -9.25 5.15
C LEU A 90 1.80 -8.70 6.57
N MET A 91 2.61 -7.66 6.77
CA MET A 91 2.81 -7.01 8.07
C MET A 91 1.49 -6.54 8.69
N ARG A 92 0.59 -5.94 7.90
CA ARG A 92 -0.75 -5.57 8.39
C ARG A 92 -1.63 -6.76 8.70
N THR A 93 -1.55 -7.80 7.89
CA THR A 93 -2.34 -9.03 8.08
C THR A 93 -1.94 -9.70 9.40
N VAL A 94 -0.64 -9.77 9.71
CA VAL A 94 -0.14 -10.39 10.95
C VAL A 94 -0.25 -9.49 12.18
N LYS A 95 -0.28 -8.15 12.01
CA LYS A 95 -0.57 -7.22 13.12
C LYS A 95 -2.03 -7.28 13.58
N HIS A 96 -2.95 -7.65 12.70
CA HIS A 96 -4.37 -7.73 13.05
C HIS A 96 -4.65 -8.98 13.92
N PRO A 97 -5.18 -8.83 15.15
CA PRO A 97 -5.26 -9.92 16.14
C PRO A 97 -6.17 -11.09 15.73
N ILE A 98 -7.23 -10.81 14.96
CA ILE A 98 -8.13 -11.83 14.40
C ILE A 98 -7.55 -12.48 13.14
N LEU A 99 -7.01 -11.71 12.20
CA LEU A 99 -6.48 -12.25 10.94
C LEU A 99 -5.24 -13.13 11.19
N LEU A 100 -4.37 -12.76 12.14
CA LEU A 100 -3.20 -13.57 12.51
C LEU A 100 -3.58 -14.99 12.95
N LYS A 101 -4.71 -15.15 13.65
CA LYS A 101 -5.19 -16.44 14.13
C LYS A 101 -5.93 -17.24 13.05
N ASP A 102 -6.14 -16.67 11.86
CA ASP A 102 -6.81 -17.38 10.78
C ASP A 102 -5.95 -18.56 10.30
N PRO A 103 -6.54 -19.78 10.16
CA PRO A 103 -5.80 -20.94 9.69
C PRO A 103 -5.13 -20.75 8.33
N ASN A 104 -5.70 -19.96 7.41
CA ASN A 104 -5.08 -19.70 6.11
C ASN A 104 -3.85 -18.79 6.23
N VAL A 105 -3.85 -17.85 7.17
CA VAL A 105 -2.67 -17.00 7.44
C VAL A 105 -1.56 -17.84 8.07
N LEU A 106 -1.88 -18.64 9.08
CA LEU A 106 -0.90 -19.53 9.70
C LEU A 106 -0.33 -20.53 8.70
N GLN A 107 -1.18 -21.16 7.88
CA GLN A 107 -0.76 -22.04 6.81
C GLN A 107 0.14 -21.32 5.79
N PHE A 108 -0.23 -20.09 5.41
CA PHE A 108 0.57 -19.25 4.52
C PHE A 108 1.93 -18.88 5.11
N LEU A 109 2.08 -18.79 6.43
CA LEU A 109 3.37 -18.50 7.06
C LEU A 109 4.23 -19.76 7.23
N GLU A 110 3.66 -20.88 7.71
CA GLU A 110 4.46 -22.06 8.10
C GLU A 110 4.64 -23.12 7.00
N SER A 111 3.73 -23.23 6.04
CA SER A 111 3.75 -24.39 5.12
C SER A 111 4.89 -24.29 4.10
N SER A 112 5.62 -25.37 3.86
CA SER A 112 6.62 -25.41 2.78
C SER A 112 5.98 -25.26 1.39
N GLU A 113 4.80 -25.85 1.20
CA GLU A 113 4.06 -25.83 -0.06
C GLU A 113 2.60 -25.40 0.15
N LEU A 114 2.08 -24.59 -0.78
CA LEU A 114 0.68 -24.16 -0.80
C LEU A 114 -0.01 -24.68 -2.07
N PRO A 115 -1.29 -25.09 -1.99
CA PRO A 115 -2.09 -25.40 -3.17
C PRO A 115 -2.11 -24.21 -4.13
N ARG A 116 -2.01 -24.48 -5.44
CA ARG A 116 -1.96 -23.44 -6.48
C ARG A 116 -3.21 -22.56 -6.39
N ALA A 117 -3.03 -21.25 -6.21
CA ALA A 117 -4.15 -20.32 -6.09
C ALA A 117 -5.00 -20.28 -7.37
N VAL A 118 -6.26 -20.70 -7.26
CA VAL A 118 -7.27 -20.66 -8.32
C VAL A 118 -7.99 -19.30 -8.28
N SER A 119 -8.38 -18.73 -9.42
CA SER A 119 -9.17 -17.49 -9.54
C SER A 119 -8.55 -16.14 -9.12
N THR A 120 -7.22 -15.95 -9.22
CA THR A 120 -6.61 -14.62 -8.94
C THR A 120 -6.94 -13.53 -9.97
N GLN A 121 -7.54 -13.86 -11.12
CA GLN A 121 -7.77 -12.90 -12.23
C GLN A 121 -8.82 -11.83 -11.91
N ALA A 122 -9.71 -12.05 -10.94
CA ALA A 122 -10.77 -11.10 -10.57
C ALA A 122 -10.33 -10.00 -9.58
N LEU A 123 -9.11 -10.05 -9.02
CA LEU A 123 -8.65 -9.18 -7.93
C LEU A 123 -7.92 -7.90 -8.39
N SER A 124 -8.24 -7.38 -9.57
CA SER A 124 -7.69 -6.10 -10.05
C SER A 124 -8.30 -4.92 -9.29
N SER A 125 -7.55 -3.84 -9.07
CA SER A 125 -8.06 -2.58 -8.47
C SER A 125 -9.23 -1.99 -9.26
N ALA A 126 -9.33 -2.29 -10.56
CA ALA A 126 -10.50 -2.00 -11.39
C ALA A 126 -11.78 -2.76 -10.96
N GLY A 127 -11.65 -3.96 -10.38
CA GLY A 127 -12.77 -4.74 -9.83
C GLY A 127 -13.35 -4.11 -8.56
N LEU A 128 -12.48 -3.58 -7.70
CA LEU A 128 -12.90 -2.85 -6.49
C LEU A 128 -13.62 -1.53 -6.87
N LEU A 129 -13.06 -0.75 -7.79
CA LEU A 129 -13.69 0.47 -8.32
C LEU A 129 -15.03 0.18 -9.04
N ARG A 130 -15.13 -0.92 -9.77
CA ARG A 130 -16.36 -1.31 -10.47
C ARG A 130 -17.42 -1.85 -9.51
N MET A 131 -17.04 -2.47 -8.39
CA MET A 131 -17.97 -2.77 -7.29
C MET A 131 -18.43 -1.50 -6.59
N VAL A 132 -17.54 -0.53 -6.35
CA VAL A 132 -17.88 0.77 -5.74
C VAL A 132 -18.89 1.54 -6.60
N ASN A 133 -18.66 1.62 -7.91
CA ASN A 133 -19.58 2.30 -8.83
C ASN A 133 -20.92 1.57 -8.96
N LYS A 134 -20.93 0.23 -8.94
CA LYS A 134 -22.18 -0.55 -8.95
C LYS A 134 -22.98 -0.41 -7.66
N ALA A 135 -22.32 -0.36 -6.50
CA ALA A 135 -22.96 -0.09 -5.23
C ALA A 135 -23.50 1.35 -5.19
N ALA A 136 -22.72 2.33 -5.68
CA ALA A 136 -23.16 3.73 -5.77
C ALA A 136 -24.32 3.95 -6.75
N GLU A 137 -24.37 3.23 -7.89
CA GLU A 137 -25.49 3.29 -8.84
C GLU A 137 -26.76 2.61 -8.32
N ALA A 138 -26.63 1.54 -7.51
CA ALA A 138 -27.78 0.89 -6.87
C ALA A 138 -28.45 1.76 -5.80
N VAL A 139 -27.67 2.63 -5.15
CA VAL A 139 -28.14 3.59 -4.13
C VAL A 139 -28.99 4.72 -4.74
N ASN A 140 -28.81 5.06 -6.02
CA ASN A 140 -29.51 6.19 -6.64
C ASN A 140 -30.92 5.85 -7.18
N LYS A 141 -31.42 4.63 -6.93
CA LYS A 141 -32.73 4.15 -7.43
C LYS A 141 -33.73 3.71 -6.35
N MET A 142 -33.41 3.82 -5.06
CA MET A 142 -34.34 3.53 -3.98
C MET A 142 -34.40 4.69 -2.98
N THR A 143 -35.22 5.69 -3.29
CA THR A 143 -35.60 6.73 -2.33
C THR A 143 -36.74 6.22 -1.47
N ILE A 144 -36.43 5.55 -0.36
CA ILE A 144 -37.36 5.37 0.75
C ILE A 144 -36.65 5.79 2.02
N LYS A 145 -37.29 6.72 2.74
CA LYS A 145 -36.79 7.39 3.94
C LYS A 145 -36.51 6.34 5.02
N MET A 146 -35.25 6.18 5.40
CA MET A 146 -34.82 5.29 6.48
C MET A 146 -35.29 5.81 7.84
N ASN A 147 -35.60 4.89 8.76
CA ASN A 147 -35.57 5.15 10.19
C ASN A 147 -34.09 5.37 10.58
N GLU A 148 -33.83 6.51 11.23
CA GLU A 148 -32.52 7.09 11.58
C GLU A 148 -31.28 6.24 11.21
N SER A 149 -30.65 6.54 10.08
CA SER A 149 -29.27 6.18 9.83
C SER A 149 -28.43 6.67 11.00
N ASP A 150 -27.76 5.75 11.69
CA ASP A 150 -26.95 6.05 12.88
C ASP A 150 -25.93 7.14 12.54
N ALA A 151 -26.12 8.33 13.14
CA ALA A 151 -25.39 9.55 12.86
C ALA A 151 -23.86 9.36 12.93
N TRP A 152 -23.40 8.39 13.73
CA TRP A 152 -21.99 8.04 13.80
C TRP A 152 -21.44 7.51 12.46
N PHE A 153 -22.21 6.67 11.75
CA PHE A 153 -21.78 6.12 10.45
C PHE A 153 -21.72 7.19 9.37
N GLU A 154 -22.71 8.09 9.32
CA GLU A 154 -22.74 9.21 8.38
C GLU A 154 -21.56 10.15 8.61
N GLU A 155 -21.32 10.54 9.85
CA GLU A 155 -20.17 11.38 10.24
C GLU A 155 -18.85 10.71 9.85
N LYS A 156 -18.70 9.41 10.17
CA LYS A 156 -17.48 8.67 9.83
C LYS A 156 -17.29 8.48 8.34
N GLN A 157 -18.37 8.29 7.57
CA GLN A 157 -18.30 8.22 6.13
C GLN A 157 -17.79 9.54 5.54
N GLN A 158 -18.38 10.67 5.95
CA GLN A 158 -17.93 12.00 5.51
C GLN A 158 -16.47 12.27 5.92
N HIS A 159 -16.08 11.86 7.13
CA HIS A 159 -14.69 11.96 7.58
C HIS A 159 -13.73 11.18 6.67
N PHE A 160 -14.04 9.93 6.33
CA PHE A 160 -13.21 9.12 5.43
C PHE A 160 -13.21 9.61 3.99
N GLU A 161 -14.30 10.21 3.51
CA GLU A 161 -14.35 10.87 2.21
C GLU A 161 -13.40 12.06 2.14
N ASN A 162 -13.46 12.95 3.14
CA ASN A 162 -12.55 14.08 3.24
C ASN A 162 -11.09 13.62 3.33
N LEU A 163 -10.81 12.61 4.15
CA LEU A 163 -9.48 12.05 4.31
C LEU A 163 -8.93 11.43 3.01
N ASP A 164 -9.75 10.69 2.27
CA ASP A 164 -9.39 10.09 0.97
C ASP A 164 -8.99 11.18 -0.04
N VAL A 165 -9.77 12.26 -0.12
CA VAL A 165 -9.46 13.41 -1.00
C VAL A 165 -8.12 14.04 -0.63
N GLN A 166 -7.88 14.30 0.65
CA GLN A 166 -6.62 14.93 1.09
C GLN A 166 -5.41 14.02 0.89
N LEU A 167 -5.53 12.72 1.21
CA LEU A 167 -4.44 11.77 1.04
C LEU A 167 -4.12 11.51 -0.42
N ARG A 168 -5.09 11.52 -1.32
CA ARG A 168 -4.84 11.43 -2.77
C ARG A 168 -4.07 12.63 -3.30
N LYS A 169 -4.44 13.84 -2.86
CA LYS A 169 -3.71 15.07 -3.21
C LYS A 169 -2.27 14.99 -2.72
N LEU A 170 -2.08 14.62 -1.45
CA LEU A 170 -0.74 14.46 -0.86
C LEU A 170 0.07 13.37 -1.59
N HIS A 171 -0.54 12.22 -1.88
CA HIS A 171 0.12 11.14 -2.65
C HIS A 171 0.60 11.64 -4.01
N ALA A 172 -0.25 12.32 -4.78
CA ALA A 172 0.11 12.86 -6.09
C ALA A 172 1.25 13.89 -6.00
N SER A 173 1.23 14.77 -4.99
CA SER A 173 2.32 15.72 -4.75
C SER A 173 3.64 15.02 -4.42
N VAL A 174 3.61 13.95 -3.62
CA VAL A 174 4.82 13.17 -3.28
C VAL A 174 5.30 12.35 -4.47
N GLU A 175 4.41 11.79 -5.29
CA GLU A 175 4.81 11.13 -6.55
C GLU A 175 5.52 12.10 -7.50
N SER A 176 5.02 13.34 -7.61
CA SER A 176 5.69 14.39 -8.37
C SER A 176 7.06 14.75 -7.76
N LEU A 177 7.18 14.82 -6.43
CA LEU A 177 8.46 15.05 -5.74
C LEU A 177 9.49 13.95 -6.10
N VAL A 178 9.07 12.68 -6.08
CA VAL A 178 9.94 11.55 -6.47
C VAL A 178 10.44 11.72 -7.90
N CYS A 179 9.55 12.07 -8.84
CA CYS A 179 9.93 12.30 -10.24
C CYS A 179 10.97 13.42 -10.36
N HIS A 180 10.71 14.59 -9.77
CA HIS A 180 11.64 15.72 -9.82
C HIS A 180 12.99 15.37 -9.16
N ARG A 181 13.01 14.56 -8.10
CA ARG A 181 14.26 14.12 -7.46
C ARG A 181 15.09 13.22 -8.38
N LYS A 182 14.44 12.31 -9.10
CA LYS A 182 15.10 11.46 -10.11
C LYS A 182 15.64 12.28 -11.27
N GLU A 183 14.87 13.27 -11.75
CA GLU A 183 15.33 14.20 -12.79
C GLU A 183 16.53 15.02 -12.34
N LEU A 184 16.52 15.50 -11.09
CA LEU A 184 17.64 16.22 -10.50
C LEU A 184 18.91 15.34 -10.46
N SER A 185 18.79 14.08 -10.02
CA SER A 185 19.88 13.09 -10.08
C SER A 185 20.44 12.95 -11.50
N VAL A 186 19.59 12.72 -12.50
CA VAL A 186 20.03 12.57 -13.90
C VAL A 186 20.78 13.82 -14.39
N ASN A 187 20.27 15.01 -14.08
CA ASN A 187 20.92 16.26 -14.48
C ASN A 187 22.26 16.47 -13.77
N THR A 188 22.34 16.16 -12.48
CA THR A 188 23.59 16.17 -11.71
C THR A 188 24.63 15.21 -12.32
N ALA A 189 24.23 13.99 -12.67
CA ALA A 189 25.12 13.02 -13.31
C ALA A 189 25.63 13.51 -14.68
N GLN A 190 24.79 14.20 -15.46
CA GLN A 190 25.19 14.80 -16.73
C GLN A 190 26.17 15.96 -16.52
N PHE A 191 25.93 16.79 -15.51
CA PHE A 191 26.84 17.86 -15.13
C PHE A 191 28.21 17.32 -14.72
N ALA A 192 28.26 16.30 -13.86
CA ALA A 192 29.49 15.65 -13.44
C ALA A 192 30.33 15.16 -14.65
N LYS A 193 29.69 14.45 -15.58
CA LYS A 193 30.34 14.00 -16.83
C LYS A 193 30.88 15.15 -17.66
N SER A 194 30.12 16.24 -17.76
CA SER A 194 30.51 17.42 -18.53
C SER A 194 31.70 18.15 -17.87
N ALA A 195 31.69 18.28 -16.55
CA ALA A 195 32.80 18.83 -15.77
C ALA A 195 34.08 17.99 -15.93
N ALA A 196 33.97 16.65 -15.91
CA ALA A 196 35.10 15.77 -16.16
C ALA A 196 35.68 15.93 -17.58
N MET A 197 34.81 16.05 -18.60
CA MET A 197 35.25 16.29 -19.99
C MET A 197 35.96 17.65 -20.15
N LEU A 198 35.47 18.69 -19.48
CA LEU A 198 36.13 19.99 -19.45
C LEU A 198 37.49 19.90 -18.74
N GLY A 199 37.55 19.21 -17.60
CA GLY A 199 38.80 18.99 -16.87
C GLY A 199 39.87 18.30 -17.71
N ASN A 200 39.49 17.32 -18.54
CA ASN A 200 40.41 16.64 -19.46
C ASN A 200 40.87 17.50 -20.65
N SER A 201 40.10 18.54 -21.00
CA SER A 201 40.41 19.44 -22.12
C SER A 201 41.17 20.70 -21.69
N GLU A 202 41.35 20.90 -20.39
CA GLU A 202 41.95 22.09 -19.82
C GLU A 202 43.47 21.95 -19.68
N ASP A 203 44.22 22.92 -20.21
CA ASP A 203 45.67 22.93 -20.18
C ASP A 203 46.21 23.38 -18.81
N HIS A 204 45.47 24.23 -18.09
CA HIS A 204 45.88 24.70 -16.77
C HIS A 204 45.68 23.62 -15.71
N THR A 205 46.78 23.03 -15.23
CA THR A 205 46.77 21.85 -14.34
C THR A 205 45.94 22.04 -13.07
N ALA A 206 45.96 23.23 -12.44
CA ALA A 206 45.18 23.47 -11.23
C ALA A 206 43.66 23.53 -11.52
N LEU A 207 43.27 24.09 -12.66
CA LEU A 207 41.87 24.19 -13.07
C LEU A 207 41.35 22.82 -13.53
N SER A 208 42.14 22.09 -14.32
CA SER A 208 41.88 20.70 -14.71
C SER A 208 41.64 19.80 -13.50
N ARG A 209 42.50 19.88 -12.48
CA ARG A 209 42.35 19.14 -11.22
C ARG A 209 41.06 19.49 -10.49
N ALA A 210 40.75 20.78 -10.37
CA ALA A 210 39.55 21.22 -9.68
C ALA A 210 38.25 20.82 -10.42
N LEU A 211 38.22 20.87 -11.75
CA LEU A 211 37.09 20.38 -12.55
C LEU A 211 36.91 18.87 -12.40
N SER A 212 38.01 18.11 -12.32
CA SER A 212 37.97 16.67 -12.08
C SER A 212 37.42 16.35 -10.69
N GLN A 213 37.83 17.09 -9.66
CA GLN A 213 37.27 16.93 -8.32
C GLN A 213 35.81 17.39 -8.21
N LEU A 214 35.43 18.46 -8.90
CA LEU A 214 34.03 18.90 -8.98
C LEU A 214 33.17 17.79 -9.59
N ALA A 215 33.64 17.14 -10.65
CA ALA A 215 32.96 16.00 -11.23
C ALA A 215 32.78 14.86 -10.21
N GLU A 216 33.82 14.51 -9.43
CA GLU A 216 33.72 13.48 -8.40
C GLU A 216 32.73 13.86 -7.28
N VAL A 217 32.70 15.13 -6.87
CA VAL A 217 31.75 15.65 -5.88
C VAL A 217 30.32 15.54 -6.41
N GLU A 218 30.10 15.95 -7.65
CA GLU A 218 28.78 15.88 -8.30
C GLU A 218 28.32 14.42 -8.52
N GLU A 219 29.22 13.48 -8.83
CA GLU A 219 28.88 12.05 -8.84
C GLU A 219 28.41 11.54 -7.47
N LYS A 220 29.06 11.99 -6.38
CA LYS A 220 28.61 11.66 -5.02
C LYS A 220 27.27 12.30 -4.68
N ILE A 221 27.02 13.52 -5.16
CA ILE A 221 25.74 14.23 -4.98
C ILE A 221 24.62 13.55 -5.79
N ASP A 222 24.90 13.10 -7.02
CA ASP A 222 23.97 12.27 -7.80
C ASP A 222 23.52 11.04 -7.00
N GLN A 223 24.47 10.30 -6.42
CA GLN A 223 24.13 9.14 -5.58
C GLN A 223 23.23 9.52 -4.39
N LEU A 224 23.49 10.65 -3.73
CA LEU A 224 22.63 11.16 -2.65
C LEU A 224 21.22 11.50 -3.16
N HIS A 225 21.09 12.11 -4.35
CA HIS A 225 19.79 12.39 -4.96
C HIS A 225 19.04 11.09 -5.30
N GLN A 226 19.72 10.06 -5.80
CA GLN A 226 19.12 8.75 -6.05
C GLN A 226 18.63 8.09 -4.77
N ASP A 227 19.46 8.08 -3.72
CA ASP A 227 19.10 7.51 -2.42
C ASP A 227 17.92 8.24 -1.78
N GLN A 228 17.90 9.58 -1.87
CA GLN A 228 16.78 10.38 -1.40
C GLN A 228 15.51 10.13 -2.24
N ALA A 229 15.61 10.00 -3.56
CA ALA A 229 14.46 9.67 -4.41
C ALA A 229 13.88 8.30 -4.04
N ASN A 230 14.73 7.33 -3.72
CA ASN A 230 14.32 6.02 -3.23
C ASN A 230 13.62 6.14 -1.86
N ALA A 231 14.14 6.95 -0.93
CA ALA A 231 13.50 7.20 0.36
C ALA A 231 12.12 7.89 0.21
N ASP A 232 12.04 8.94 -0.61
CA ASP A 232 10.80 9.67 -0.97
C ASP A 232 9.74 8.67 -1.49
N PHE A 233 10.17 7.72 -2.32
CA PHE A 233 9.30 6.70 -2.90
C PHE A 233 8.88 5.61 -1.90
N TYR A 234 9.84 4.87 -1.34
CA TYR A 234 9.57 3.66 -0.55
C TYR A 234 9.04 3.96 0.85
N LEU A 235 9.47 5.05 1.49
CA LEU A 235 9.03 5.40 2.84
C LEU A 235 7.72 6.19 2.81
N PHE A 236 7.58 7.15 1.89
CA PHE A 236 6.47 8.11 1.95
C PHE A 236 5.41 7.89 0.89
N SER A 237 5.77 7.93 -0.41
CA SER A 237 4.80 7.74 -1.51
C SER A 237 4.04 6.42 -1.37
N GLU A 238 4.77 5.32 -1.21
CA GLU A 238 4.15 4.01 -1.10
C GLU A 238 3.23 3.88 0.12
N LEU A 239 3.61 4.45 1.29
CA LEU A 239 2.75 4.45 2.49
C LEU A 239 1.45 5.20 2.22
N LEU A 240 1.53 6.39 1.62
CA LEU A 240 0.38 7.20 1.28
C LEU A 240 -0.57 6.46 0.32
N GLY A 241 -0.04 5.88 -0.76
CA GLY A 241 -0.84 5.14 -1.73
C GLY A 241 -1.51 3.91 -1.10
N ASP A 242 -0.86 3.31 -0.12
CA ASP A 242 -1.37 2.18 0.62
C ASP A 242 -2.48 2.55 1.63
N TYR A 243 -2.35 3.69 2.30
CA TYR A 243 -3.44 4.23 3.12
C TYR A 243 -4.63 4.72 2.29
N VAL A 244 -4.41 5.28 1.10
CA VAL A 244 -5.48 5.57 0.14
C VAL A 244 -6.26 4.28 -0.19
N ARG A 245 -5.56 3.18 -0.49
CA ARG A 245 -6.21 1.88 -0.75
C ARG A 245 -6.95 1.32 0.46
N LEU A 246 -6.38 1.46 1.67
CA LEU A 246 -7.07 1.04 2.89
C LEU A 246 -8.34 1.85 3.15
N ILE A 247 -8.32 3.16 2.93
CA ILE A 247 -9.49 4.00 3.12
C ILE A 247 -10.59 3.61 2.15
N ILE A 248 -10.26 3.28 0.89
CA ILE A 248 -11.24 2.72 -0.05
C ILE A 248 -11.84 1.41 0.51
N ALA A 249 -11.02 0.51 1.04
CA ALA A 249 -11.49 -0.74 1.63
C ALA A 249 -12.37 -0.53 2.90
N VAL A 250 -12.15 0.57 3.63
CA VAL A 250 -12.99 0.97 4.77
C VAL A 250 -14.31 1.60 4.30
N LYS A 251 -14.30 2.42 3.24
CA LYS A 251 -15.47 3.11 2.66
C LYS A 251 -16.52 2.17 2.05
N VAL A 252 -16.14 0.97 1.61
CA VAL A 252 -17.10 -0.03 1.05
C VAL A 252 -18.03 -0.60 2.12
N ARG A 253 -17.63 -0.57 3.41
CA ARG A 253 -18.35 -1.29 4.46
C ARG A 253 -19.66 -0.61 4.92
N PRO A 254 -19.74 0.71 5.13
CA PRO A 254 -21.01 1.37 5.48
C PRO A 254 -22.10 1.22 4.42
N LEU A 255 -21.72 1.14 3.14
CA LEU A 255 -22.66 0.98 2.02
C LEU A 255 -23.35 -0.39 2.02
N GLN A 256 -22.64 -1.46 2.39
CA GLN A 256 -23.22 -2.82 2.48
C GLN A 256 -24.18 -2.98 3.67
N ILE A 257 -24.05 -2.15 4.70
CA ILE A 257 -24.95 -2.12 5.86
C ILE A 257 -26.30 -1.51 5.47
N ASN A 258 -26.29 -0.43 4.69
CA ASN A 258 -27.52 0.19 4.17
C ASN A 258 -28.28 -0.73 3.21
N ASP A 259 -27.58 -1.55 2.42
CA ASP A 259 -28.22 -2.59 1.58
C ASP A 259 -28.89 -3.69 2.43
N CYS A 260 -28.30 -4.07 3.56
CA CYS A 260 -28.88 -5.06 4.48
C CYS A 260 -30.14 -4.54 5.19
N LEU A 261 -30.16 -3.25 5.55
CA LEU A 261 -31.33 -2.54 6.08
C LEU A 261 -32.45 -2.43 5.03
N ASN A 262 -32.13 -2.11 3.77
CA ASN A 262 -33.12 -2.03 2.69
C ASN A 262 -33.81 -3.36 2.40
N CYS A 263 -33.13 -4.50 2.59
CA CYS A 263 -33.74 -5.83 2.52
C CYS A 263 -34.66 -6.15 3.71
N GLN A 264 -34.51 -5.50 4.86
CA GLN A 264 -35.44 -5.67 5.99
C GLN A 264 -36.75 -4.90 5.77
N THR A 265 -36.70 -3.67 5.23
CA THR A 265 -37.90 -2.84 5.02
C THR A 265 -38.75 -3.26 3.82
N THR A 266 -38.21 -4.02 2.86
CA THR A 266 -39.01 -4.54 1.73
C THR A 266 -40.00 -5.65 2.14
N PHE A 267 -39.94 -6.13 3.38
CA PHE A 267 -40.74 -7.26 3.88
C PHE A 267 -41.92 -6.86 4.79
N GLU A 268 -42.20 -5.57 4.98
CA GLU A 268 -43.43 -5.12 5.66
C GLU A 268 -44.66 -5.11 4.75
N VAL A 269 -44.50 -5.33 3.43
CA VAL A 269 -45.61 -5.24 2.47
C VAL A 269 -45.82 -6.57 1.75
N SER A 270 -46.50 -7.52 2.41
CA SER A 270 -47.45 -8.48 1.82
C SER A 270 -47.90 -9.48 2.88
N PHE A 271 -49.03 -9.22 3.54
CA PHE A 271 -49.61 -10.15 4.52
C PHE A 271 -50.93 -10.75 4.04
N THR A 272 -50.94 -12.07 3.81
CA THR A 272 -52.17 -12.89 3.80
C THR A 272 -52.01 -14.31 4.40
N ASN A 273 -50.87 -14.66 5.04
CA ASN A 273 -50.69 -16.03 5.61
C ASN A 273 -49.94 -16.07 6.97
N PRO A 274 -50.59 -16.44 8.10
CA PRO A 274 -50.03 -16.37 9.46
C PRO A 274 -48.84 -17.29 9.75
N LEU A 275 -48.71 -18.44 9.06
CA LEU A 275 -47.54 -19.34 9.21
C LEU A 275 -46.25 -18.73 8.63
N PHE A 276 -46.38 -17.85 7.65
CA PHE A 276 -45.25 -17.14 7.04
C PHE A 276 -44.75 -16.00 7.94
N VAL A 277 -45.64 -15.43 8.77
CA VAL A 277 -45.33 -14.33 9.69
C VAL A 277 -44.32 -14.75 10.76
N PHE A 278 -44.53 -15.88 11.44
CA PHE A 278 -43.62 -16.34 12.50
C PHE A 278 -42.21 -16.68 11.96
N GLN A 279 -42.12 -17.25 10.76
CA GLN A 279 -40.83 -17.52 10.11
C GLN A 279 -40.13 -16.23 9.66
N LEU A 280 -40.89 -15.20 9.29
CA LEU A 280 -40.37 -13.89 8.92
C LEU A 280 -39.93 -13.11 10.16
N GLU A 281 -40.71 -13.10 11.24
CA GLU A 281 -40.34 -12.49 12.53
C GLU A 281 -39.01 -13.06 13.05
N GLY A 282 -38.83 -14.38 13.05
CA GLY A 282 -37.57 -15.00 13.44
C GLY A 282 -36.37 -14.61 12.54
N LYS A 283 -36.61 -14.35 11.24
CA LYS A 283 -35.57 -13.87 10.31
C LYS A 283 -35.27 -12.38 10.50
N VAL A 284 -36.27 -11.56 10.83
CA VAL A 284 -36.11 -10.13 11.13
C VAL A 284 -35.28 -9.96 12.40
N GLU A 285 -35.65 -10.66 13.47
CA GLU A 285 -34.87 -10.63 14.72
C GLU A 285 -33.43 -11.12 14.53
N GLN A 286 -33.22 -12.15 13.71
CA GLN A 286 -31.88 -12.63 13.40
C GLN A 286 -31.07 -11.58 12.63
N GLY A 287 -31.69 -10.91 11.65
CA GLY A 287 -31.08 -9.81 10.92
C GLY A 287 -30.71 -8.62 11.81
N GLU A 288 -31.56 -8.26 12.77
CA GLU A 288 -31.27 -7.19 13.75
C GLU A 288 -30.09 -7.55 14.67
N ARG A 289 -30.03 -8.80 15.14
CA ARG A 289 -28.89 -9.29 15.95
C ARG A 289 -27.58 -9.29 15.15
N ASP A 290 -27.63 -9.74 13.91
CA ASP A 290 -26.46 -9.77 13.03
C ASP A 290 -25.99 -8.35 12.69
N PHE A 291 -26.92 -7.43 12.44
CA PHE A 291 -26.65 -6.01 12.22
C PHE A 291 -25.94 -5.37 13.42
N GLU A 292 -26.48 -5.54 14.63
CA GLU A 292 -25.91 -4.97 15.85
C GLU A 292 -24.49 -5.48 16.10
N GLN A 293 -24.25 -6.77 15.83
CA GLN A 293 -22.93 -7.38 15.98
C GLN A 293 -21.92 -6.89 14.93
N ILE A 294 -22.36 -6.74 13.67
CA ILE A 294 -21.53 -6.19 12.59
C ILE A 294 -21.20 -4.73 12.88
N SER A 295 -22.18 -3.92 13.30
CA SER A 295 -22.00 -2.51 13.66
C SER A 295 -21.00 -2.33 14.80
N LYS A 296 -21.09 -3.15 15.85
CA LYS A 296 -20.08 -3.20 16.93
C LYS A 296 -18.69 -3.57 16.42
N THR A 297 -18.60 -4.52 15.49
CA THR A 297 -17.33 -4.95 14.89
C THR A 297 -16.71 -3.82 14.07
N ILE A 298 -17.50 -3.15 13.23
CA ILE A 298 -17.03 -2.05 12.39
C ILE A 298 -16.55 -0.87 13.24
N ARG A 299 -17.27 -0.50 14.29
CA ARG A 299 -16.84 0.56 15.23
C ARG A 299 -15.48 0.25 15.86
N LYS A 300 -15.27 -1.00 16.31
CA LYS A 300 -13.98 -1.46 16.85
C LYS A 300 -12.86 -1.41 15.80
N GLU A 301 -13.15 -1.86 14.59
CA GLU A 301 -12.20 -1.87 13.47
C GLU A 301 -11.81 -0.47 13.03
N VAL A 302 -12.77 0.45 12.92
CA VAL A 302 -12.52 1.87 12.62
C VAL A 302 -11.64 2.50 13.69
N SER A 303 -11.93 2.27 14.97
CA SER A 303 -11.10 2.79 16.07
C SER A 303 -9.68 2.23 16.04
N ARG A 304 -9.51 0.94 15.74
CA ARG A 304 -8.17 0.34 15.56
C ARG A 304 -7.43 0.99 14.39
N PHE A 305 -8.10 1.09 13.24
CA PHE A 305 -7.52 1.66 12.03
C PHE A 305 -7.06 3.11 12.23
N GLU A 306 -7.85 3.94 12.89
CA GLU A 306 -7.46 5.33 13.18
C GLU A 306 -6.22 5.41 14.06
N LYS A 307 -6.11 4.57 15.09
CA LYS A 307 -4.94 4.49 15.98
C LYS A 307 -3.69 3.98 15.25
N GLU A 308 -3.85 2.91 14.46
CA GLU A 308 -2.76 2.35 13.63
C GLU A 308 -2.28 3.37 12.61
N ARG A 309 -3.20 4.07 11.93
CA ARG A 309 -2.88 5.14 10.99
C ARG A 309 -2.00 6.20 11.62
N VAL A 310 -2.41 6.78 12.75
CA VAL A 310 -1.62 7.83 13.40
C VAL A 310 -0.23 7.32 13.79
N THR A 311 -0.15 6.09 14.29
CA THR A 311 1.12 5.47 14.71
C THR A 311 2.05 5.25 13.52
N ASP A 312 1.55 4.66 12.44
CA ASP A 312 2.33 4.38 11.23
C ASP A 312 2.81 5.68 10.57
N PHE A 313 1.92 6.68 10.42
CA PHE A 313 2.27 7.97 9.84
C PHE A 313 3.33 8.68 10.68
N LYS A 314 3.19 8.69 12.01
CA LYS A 314 4.19 9.29 12.91
C LYS A 314 5.55 8.62 12.72
N ALA A 315 5.60 7.29 12.74
CA ALA A 315 6.84 6.54 12.59
C ALA A 315 7.52 6.81 11.23
N ILE A 316 6.75 6.81 10.14
CA ILE A 316 7.29 7.04 8.80
C ILE A 316 7.73 8.48 8.61
N ILE A 317 6.95 9.47 9.08
CA ILE A 317 7.33 10.89 8.94
C ILE A 317 8.66 11.15 9.67
N ILE A 318 8.84 10.59 10.87
CA ILE A 318 10.10 10.68 11.60
C ILE A 318 11.24 10.07 10.77
N LYS A 319 11.09 8.82 10.32
CA LYS A 319 12.11 8.14 9.52
C LYS A 319 12.44 8.87 8.22
N TYR A 320 11.43 9.45 7.58
CA TYR A 320 11.57 10.24 6.36
C TYR A 320 12.34 11.54 6.59
N LEU A 321 12.00 12.27 7.67
CA LEU A 321 12.71 13.49 8.06
C LEU A 321 14.17 13.19 8.47
N GLU A 322 14.41 12.09 9.17
CA GLU A 322 15.77 11.63 9.49
C GLU A 322 16.58 11.37 8.22
N SER A 323 15.99 10.68 7.23
CA SER A 323 16.62 10.46 5.92
C SER A 323 16.94 11.77 5.21
N LEU A 324 16.00 12.74 5.20
CA LEU A 324 16.23 14.06 4.59
C LEU A 324 17.39 14.80 5.26
N VAL A 325 17.43 14.81 6.60
CA VAL A 325 18.51 15.47 7.36
C VAL A 325 19.85 14.81 7.07
N GLN A 326 19.90 13.48 7.05
CA GLN A 326 21.13 12.74 6.74
C GLN A 326 21.66 13.08 5.33
N THR A 327 20.78 13.12 4.32
CA THR A 327 21.15 13.51 2.95
C THR A 327 21.73 14.93 2.91
N GLN A 328 21.09 15.89 3.59
CA GLN A 328 21.58 17.28 3.64
C GLN A 328 22.93 17.39 4.38
N GLN A 329 23.13 16.64 5.45
CA GLN A 329 24.41 16.61 6.16
C GLN A 329 25.54 16.05 5.30
N GLN A 330 25.27 15.03 4.47
CA GLN A 330 26.28 14.51 3.56
C GLN A 330 26.57 15.47 2.41
N LEU A 331 25.55 16.15 1.88
CA LEU A 331 25.70 17.18 0.86
C LEU A 331 26.66 18.30 1.34
N ILE A 332 26.46 18.80 2.57
CA ILE A 332 27.33 19.82 3.17
C ILE A 332 28.78 19.31 3.27
N LYS A 333 28.98 18.07 3.75
CA LYS A 333 30.31 17.48 3.87
C LYS A 333 31.04 17.39 2.53
N TYR A 334 30.32 17.05 1.45
CA TYR A 334 30.93 16.95 0.12
C TYR A 334 31.34 18.33 -0.42
N TRP A 335 30.52 19.37 -0.22
CA TRP A 335 30.87 20.73 -0.60
C TRP A 335 31.99 21.32 0.26
N ASP A 336 31.99 21.10 1.56
CA ASP A 336 33.06 21.54 2.46
C ASP A 336 34.41 20.90 2.10
N ALA A 337 34.39 19.63 1.69
CA ALA A 337 35.57 18.92 1.23
C ALA A 337 36.12 19.45 -0.11
N PHE A 338 35.27 20.04 -0.95
CA PHE A 338 35.65 20.63 -2.24
C PHE A 338 36.12 22.09 -2.14
N LEU A 339 35.69 22.80 -1.09
CA LEU A 339 35.95 24.23 -0.91
C LEU A 339 37.45 24.63 -1.01
N PRO A 340 38.42 23.88 -0.45
CA PRO A 340 39.83 24.22 -0.55
C PRO A 340 40.34 24.23 -2.00
N GLU A 341 39.89 23.28 -2.83
CA GLU A 341 40.31 23.15 -4.21
C GLU A 341 39.66 24.19 -5.12
N ALA A 342 38.44 24.62 -4.82
CA ALA A 342 37.87 25.79 -5.47
C ALA A 342 38.69 27.07 -5.18
N LYS A 343 39.16 27.24 -3.93
CA LYS A 343 40.01 28.38 -3.53
C LYS A 343 41.42 28.32 -4.10
N ALA A 344 41.91 27.15 -4.50
CA ALA A 344 43.24 27.01 -5.10
C ALA A 344 43.32 27.56 -6.54
N ILE A 345 42.17 27.84 -7.16
CA ILE A 345 42.06 28.40 -8.52
C ILE A 345 41.91 29.93 -8.50
N SER A 346 41.39 30.51 -7.41
CA SER A 346 41.25 31.96 -7.22
C SER A 346 42.58 32.59 -6.84
#